data_AF-F2E7F4-F1
#
_entry.id   AF-F2E7F4-F1
#
_cell.length_a   1.000
_cell.length_b   1.000
_cell.length_c   1.000
_cell.angle_alpha   90.00
_cell.angle_beta   90.00
_cell.angle_gamma   90.00
#
_symmetry.space_group_name_H-M   'P 1'
#
loop_
_entity.id
_entity.type
_entity.pdbx_description
1 polymer ?
#
loop_
_entity_poly.entity_id
_entity_poly.type
_entity_poly.pdbx_seq_one_letter_code
_entity_poly.pdbx_strand_id
1 'polypeptide(L)'
;MAAQSWNPFSCCVRGAAAVDDDYESPSGDKGSPRSPLKSLSSSGTLSPEELSLTLSGSNLHAFTYAELRAATANFSRANYLGCGGFGPVYKGAVDDNLRPGLAAQPVAVKYLDLDCGTQGHQEWLAEVFFLGQLRHKNLVKLIGYCYEDEHRMLVYEFMVAGSLEKHLFKSINGSLPWMTRMKIAVGAAKGLAFLHGADPPVIYRDFKASNILLDSDYNTKLSDFGLAKDGPQGDATHVTTRVMGTHGYAAPEYIMTGHLTAKSDVYSFGVVLLELLSGRQSVDRSRRPREQNLVDWARPYLKRSEKLHQVIDSALECQYSCKGAEVAALVAYKCLSQNPKSRPSMREVVKALEPVLGMDDFFPAGPFVLTIVVEEDKMMDMKVETEEKQQSHHQKHQDRHRHKYPGSAIHGDIVIHGDNGQVAGFTGTLRRQQRTLSYHRERGA
;
A
#
# COMPACT_ATOMS: atom_id res chain seq x y z
N MET A 1 -21.91 28.15 1.65
CA MET A 1 -21.56 28.26 0.22
C MET A 1 -21.10 26.90 -0.26
N ALA A 2 -21.56 26.50 -1.44
CA ALA A 2 -21.89 25.13 -1.86
C ALA A 2 -20.80 24.06 -1.73
N ALA A 3 -21.21 22.88 -1.26
CA ALA A 3 -20.46 21.63 -1.35
C ALA A 3 -20.39 21.18 -2.82
N GLN A 4 -19.17 21.03 -3.34
CA GLN A 4 -18.95 20.52 -4.69
C GLN A 4 -19.18 19.00 -4.72
N SER A 5 -20.23 18.61 -5.43
CA SER A 5 -20.61 17.23 -5.73
C SER A 5 -19.55 16.51 -6.57
N TRP A 6 -19.32 15.24 -6.25
CA TRP A 6 -18.45 14.33 -7.01
C TRP A 6 -19.12 14.00 -8.35
N ASN A 7 -18.50 14.36 -9.47
CA ASN A 7 -18.83 13.79 -10.79
C ASN A 7 -17.66 13.94 -11.77
N PRO A 8 -16.84 12.90 -11.97
CA PRO A 8 -16.13 12.71 -13.22
C PRO A 8 -16.83 11.60 -14.03
N PHE A 9 -16.97 11.82 -15.34
CA PHE A 9 -17.55 10.91 -16.35
C PHE A 9 -19.04 11.07 -16.66
N SER A 10 -19.32 11.95 -17.63
CA SER A 10 -20.39 11.76 -18.61
C SER A 10 -19.71 11.43 -19.94
N CYS A 11 -19.82 10.18 -20.40
CA CYS A 11 -19.77 9.86 -21.82
C CYS A 11 -20.38 8.48 -22.07
N CYS A 12 -21.26 8.43 -23.07
CA CYS A 12 -22.07 7.28 -23.45
C CYS A 12 -21.23 6.21 -24.14
N VAL A 13 -21.36 4.95 -23.72
CA VAL A 13 -21.13 3.78 -24.60
C VAL A 13 -22.25 2.77 -24.35
N ARG A 14 -23.05 2.51 -25.39
CA ARG A 14 -23.97 1.37 -25.49
C ARG A 14 -23.18 0.16 -26.02
N GLY A 15 -23.52 -1.04 -25.56
CA GLY A 15 -23.17 -2.30 -26.23
C GLY A 15 -22.68 -3.36 -25.26
N ALA A 16 -23.53 -4.34 -24.99
CA ALA A 16 -23.37 -5.41 -24.01
C ALA A 16 -22.46 -6.55 -24.48
N ALA A 17 -21.82 -7.22 -23.52
CA ALA A 17 -21.61 -8.67 -23.52
C ALA A 17 -21.63 -9.12 -22.05
N ALA A 18 -22.63 -9.94 -21.71
CA ALA A 18 -22.84 -10.50 -20.38
C ALA A 18 -21.76 -11.54 -20.07
N VAL A 19 -21.18 -11.46 -18.88
CA VAL A 19 -20.49 -12.56 -18.22
C VAL A 19 -21.05 -12.59 -16.79
N ASP A 20 -21.60 -13.73 -16.40
CA ASP A 20 -22.33 -13.96 -15.16
C ASP A 20 -21.47 -13.64 -13.93
N ASP A 21 -21.90 -12.64 -13.15
CA ASP A 21 -21.46 -12.41 -11.78
C ASP A 21 -22.57 -12.91 -10.84
N ASP A 22 -22.30 -14.00 -10.11
CA ASP A 22 -23.05 -14.40 -8.92
C ASP A 22 -22.87 -13.35 -7.82
N TYR A 23 -23.63 -12.27 -7.92
CA TYR A 23 -23.76 -11.26 -6.88
C TYR A 23 -24.87 -11.68 -5.92
N GLU A 24 -24.52 -12.58 -5.00
CA GLU A 24 -25.36 -12.86 -3.84
C GLU A 24 -25.44 -11.57 -2.99
N SER A 25 -26.60 -10.92 -3.05
CA SER A 25 -26.91 -9.74 -2.24
C SER A 25 -27.00 -10.17 -0.78
N PRO A 26 -26.25 -9.57 0.18
CA PRO A 26 -26.49 -9.87 1.58
C PRO A 26 -27.78 -9.17 2.01
N SER A 27 -28.88 -9.93 1.97
CA SER A 27 -30.07 -9.66 2.75
C SER A 27 -29.67 -9.55 4.22
N GLY A 28 -30.16 -8.48 4.86
CA GLY A 28 -29.83 -8.04 6.20
C GLY A 28 -29.48 -9.12 7.22
N ASP A 29 -28.21 -9.12 7.62
CA ASP A 29 -27.80 -9.53 8.95
C ASP A 29 -27.06 -8.34 9.57
N LYS A 30 -27.78 -7.52 10.34
CA LYS A 30 -27.13 -6.58 11.25
C LYS A 30 -26.58 -7.43 12.39
N GLY A 31 -25.36 -7.93 12.20
CA GLY A 31 -24.64 -8.66 13.25
C GLY A 31 -24.68 -7.89 14.56
N SER A 32 -24.81 -8.62 15.67
CA SER A 32 -24.90 -8.06 17.02
C SER A 32 -23.78 -7.05 17.26
N PRO A 33 -24.05 -5.91 17.94
CA PRO A 33 -23.05 -4.89 18.19
C PRO A 33 -21.86 -5.48 18.97
N ARG A 34 -20.64 -5.11 18.54
CA ARG A 34 -19.41 -5.59 19.17
C ARG A 34 -19.30 -5.00 20.58
N SER A 35 -18.80 -5.78 21.54
CA SER A 35 -18.47 -5.23 22.85
C SER A 35 -17.30 -4.23 22.73
N PRO A 36 -17.37 -3.03 23.34
CA PRO A 36 -16.25 -2.09 23.34
C PRO A 36 -15.11 -2.57 24.25
N LEU A 37 -13.84 -2.33 23.88
CA LEU A 37 -12.65 -2.64 24.68
C LEU A 37 -12.66 -1.91 26.03
N LYS A 38 -13.31 -0.73 26.12
CA LYS A 38 -13.37 0.04 27.38
C LYS A 38 -14.02 -0.73 28.54
N SER A 39 -14.93 -1.66 28.27
CA SER A 39 -15.52 -2.51 29.33
C SER A 39 -14.52 -3.47 29.97
N LEU A 40 -13.38 -3.72 29.31
CA LEU A 40 -12.35 -4.64 29.78
C LEU A 40 -11.23 -3.95 30.56
N SER A 41 -11.02 -2.66 30.31
CA SER A 41 -9.94 -1.88 30.94
C SER A 41 -10.27 -1.30 32.33
N SER A 42 -11.53 -1.39 32.78
CA SER A 42 -11.97 -0.85 34.08
C SER A 42 -11.69 -1.78 35.26
N SER A 43 -11.45 -3.05 35.00
CA SER A 43 -10.97 -4.01 35.99
C SER A 43 -9.47 -4.21 35.79
N GLY A 44 -8.72 -4.55 36.84
CA GLY A 44 -7.28 -4.81 36.76
C GLY A 44 -6.91 -5.93 35.77
N THR A 45 -5.65 -6.40 35.80
CA THR A 45 -5.17 -7.56 35.02
C THR A 45 -6.24 -8.63 34.89
N LEU A 46 -6.77 -8.81 33.68
CA LEU A 46 -7.84 -9.77 33.41
C LEU A 46 -7.33 -11.17 33.73
N SER A 47 -8.14 -11.94 34.44
CA SER A 47 -7.86 -13.35 34.65
C SER A 47 -7.96 -14.13 33.33
N PRO A 48 -7.27 -15.27 33.19
CA PRO A 48 -7.41 -16.14 32.01
C PRO A 48 -8.87 -16.55 31.77
N GLU A 49 -9.65 -16.72 32.84
CA GLU A 49 -11.05 -17.11 32.81
C GLU A 49 -11.96 -16.00 32.25
N GLU A 50 -11.77 -14.74 32.67
CA GLU A 50 -12.50 -13.60 32.12
C GLU A 50 -12.18 -13.36 30.63
N LEU A 51 -10.93 -13.58 30.23
CA LEU A 51 -10.54 -13.55 28.82
C LEU A 51 -11.24 -14.66 28.03
N SER A 52 -11.25 -15.89 28.55
CA SER A 52 -11.94 -17.01 27.90
C SER A 52 -13.46 -16.78 27.81
N LEU A 53 -14.07 -16.15 28.81
CA LEU A 53 -15.49 -15.77 28.81
C LEU A 53 -15.79 -14.66 27.80
N THR A 54 -14.95 -13.63 27.74
CA THR A 54 -15.09 -12.53 26.78
C THR A 54 -14.90 -13.00 25.34
N LEU A 55 -13.99 -13.96 25.15
CA LEU A 55 -13.67 -14.59 23.87
C LEU A 55 -14.53 -15.83 23.60
N SER A 56 -15.53 -16.13 24.44
CA SER A 56 -16.43 -17.26 24.22
C SER A 56 -17.22 -17.04 22.92
N GLY A 57 -17.06 -17.97 21.97
CA GLY A 57 -17.59 -17.86 20.61
C GLY A 57 -16.57 -17.34 19.57
N SER A 58 -15.40 -16.87 20.00
CA SER A 58 -14.27 -16.68 19.09
C SER A 58 -13.59 -18.03 18.80
N ASN A 59 -13.21 -18.31 17.54
CA ASN A 59 -12.45 -19.53 17.19
C ASN A 59 -10.95 -19.34 17.50
N LEU A 60 -10.62 -18.71 18.63
CA LEU A 60 -9.24 -18.54 19.08
C LEU A 60 -8.85 -19.72 19.98
N HIS A 61 -7.62 -20.18 19.78
CA HIS A 61 -7.06 -21.30 20.53
C HIS A 61 -6.14 -20.78 21.64
N ALA A 62 -6.37 -21.18 22.89
CA ALA A 62 -5.46 -20.90 24.00
C ALA A 62 -4.31 -21.91 23.98
N PHE A 63 -3.12 -21.50 23.58
CA PHE A 63 -1.91 -22.33 23.53
C PHE A 63 -1.12 -22.25 24.82
N THR A 64 -0.42 -23.34 25.13
CA THR A 64 0.56 -23.37 26.22
C THR A 64 1.93 -22.89 25.74
N TYR A 65 2.77 -22.43 26.67
CA TYR A 65 4.16 -22.09 26.39
C TYR A 65 4.92 -23.28 25.81
N ALA A 66 4.70 -24.48 26.36
CA ALA A 66 5.35 -25.71 25.90
C ALA A 66 4.99 -26.04 24.44
N GLU A 67 3.72 -25.87 24.06
CA GLU A 67 3.27 -26.04 22.67
C GLU A 67 3.97 -25.06 21.72
N LEU A 68 3.99 -23.76 22.06
CA LEU A 68 4.61 -22.75 21.19
C LEU A 68 6.12 -22.87 21.13
N ARG A 69 6.74 -23.31 22.23
CA ARG A 69 8.16 -23.64 22.28
C ARG A 69 8.47 -24.83 21.35
N ALA A 70 7.65 -25.87 21.34
CA ALA A 70 7.81 -27.00 20.42
C ALA A 70 7.57 -26.57 18.96
N ALA A 71 6.49 -25.83 18.69
CA ALA A 71 6.12 -25.34 17.36
C ALA A 71 7.21 -24.49 16.68
N THR A 72 7.97 -23.73 17.48
CA THR A 72 9.03 -22.82 17.00
C THR A 72 10.44 -23.41 17.11
N ALA A 73 10.56 -24.69 17.48
CA ALA A 73 11.84 -25.37 17.76
C ALA A 73 12.69 -24.61 18.79
N ASN A 74 12.11 -24.32 19.95
CA ASN A 74 12.68 -23.54 21.05
C ASN A 74 13.03 -22.10 20.67
N PHE A 75 12.16 -21.42 19.90
CA PHE A 75 12.42 -20.06 19.41
C PHE A 75 13.77 -19.96 18.69
N SER A 76 14.09 -20.97 17.88
CA SER A 76 15.37 -21.04 17.18
C SER A 76 15.61 -19.81 16.32
N ARG A 77 16.85 -19.32 16.30
CA ARG A 77 17.27 -18.21 15.43
C ARG A 77 17.05 -18.50 13.94
N ALA A 78 17.03 -19.78 13.54
CA ALA A 78 16.69 -20.17 12.17
C ALA A 78 15.24 -19.86 11.79
N ASN A 79 14.34 -19.82 12.79
CA ASN A 79 12.93 -19.50 12.62
C ASN A 79 12.62 -18.02 12.85
N TYR A 80 13.63 -17.18 13.16
CA TYR A 80 13.41 -15.77 13.40
C TYR A 80 12.99 -15.05 12.10
N LEU A 81 11.82 -14.40 12.14
CA LEU A 81 11.26 -13.65 11.00
C LEU A 81 11.58 -12.16 11.08
N GLY A 82 11.66 -11.63 12.30
CA GLY A 82 11.91 -10.22 12.55
C GLY A 82 11.56 -9.83 13.99
N CYS A 83 11.86 -8.58 14.34
CA CYS A 83 11.47 -7.98 15.62
C CYS A 83 10.72 -6.69 15.31
N GLY A 84 9.48 -6.63 15.77
CA GLY A 84 8.67 -5.40 15.71
C GLY A 84 8.89 -4.53 16.94
N GLY A 85 8.08 -3.47 17.09
CA GLY A 85 8.07 -2.66 18.31
C GLY A 85 7.59 -3.42 19.56
N PHE A 86 7.04 -4.63 19.37
CA PHE A 86 6.36 -5.42 20.40
C PHE A 86 7.05 -6.75 20.67
N GLY A 87 8.29 -6.93 20.21
CA GLY A 87 9.08 -8.14 20.44
C GLY A 87 9.32 -8.99 19.18
N PRO A 88 10.04 -10.11 19.35
CA PRO A 88 10.47 -10.98 18.27
C PRO A 88 9.33 -11.86 17.73
N VAL A 89 9.36 -12.12 16.43
CA VAL A 89 8.42 -12.99 15.72
C VAL A 89 9.16 -14.18 15.15
N TYR A 90 8.65 -15.38 15.40
CA TYR A 90 9.23 -16.64 14.95
C TYR A 90 8.25 -17.39 14.05
N LYS A 91 8.79 -18.08 13.04
CA LYS A 91 8.06 -19.07 12.27
C LYS A 91 7.87 -20.33 13.10
N GLY A 92 6.69 -20.91 13.04
CA GLY A 92 6.42 -22.22 13.61
C GLY A 92 5.53 -23.05 12.70
N ALA A 93 5.27 -24.28 13.12
CA ALA A 93 4.26 -25.13 12.52
C ALA A 93 3.40 -25.72 13.64
N VAL A 94 2.08 -25.70 13.43
CA VAL A 94 1.14 -26.44 14.25
C VAL A 94 0.74 -27.67 13.45
N ASP A 95 0.67 -28.82 14.11
CA ASP A 95 0.21 -30.08 13.54
C ASP A 95 -0.75 -30.79 14.51
N ASP A 96 -1.38 -31.88 14.05
CA ASP A 96 -2.34 -32.65 14.84
C ASP A 96 -1.73 -33.27 16.11
N ASN A 97 -0.40 -33.48 16.13
CA ASN A 97 0.30 -34.00 17.31
C ASN A 97 0.45 -32.92 18.38
N LEU A 98 0.75 -31.69 17.96
CA LEU A 98 0.88 -30.53 18.84
C LEU A 98 -0.49 -30.13 19.39
N ARG A 99 -1.52 -30.11 18.55
CA ARG A 99 -2.86 -29.71 18.97
C ARG A 99 -3.95 -30.47 18.19
N PRO A 100 -4.47 -31.57 18.76
CA PRO A 100 -5.54 -32.33 18.15
C PRO A 100 -6.76 -31.45 17.85
N GLY A 101 -7.26 -31.51 16.62
CA GLY A 101 -8.42 -30.73 16.17
C GLY A 101 -8.11 -29.37 15.56
N LEU A 102 -6.83 -28.96 15.49
CA LEU A 102 -6.40 -27.80 14.72
C LEU A 102 -5.62 -28.25 13.49
N ALA A 103 -6.13 -27.91 12.30
CA ALA A 103 -5.51 -28.29 11.04
C ALA A 103 -4.03 -27.88 10.96
N ALA A 104 -3.20 -28.80 10.47
CA ALA A 104 -1.77 -28.57 10.32
C ALA A 104 -1.50 -27.37 9.39
N GLN A 105 -0.77 -26.38 9.89
CA GLN A 105 -0.49 -25.15 9.15
C GLN A 105 0.77 -24.44 9.66
N PRO A 106 1.48 -23.70 8.78
CA PRO A 106 2.54 -22.81 9.22
C PRO A 106 1.97 -21.60 9.97
N VAL A 107 2.62 -21.22 11.06
CA VAL A 107 2.20 -20.11 11.93
C VAL A 107 3.32 -19.10 12.14
N ALA A 108 2.95 -17.87 12.49
CA ALA A 108 3.86 -16.87 13.02
C ALA A 108 3.56 -16.66 14.51
N VAL A 109 4.55 -16.87 15.36
CA VAL A 109 4.46 -16.69 16.82
C VAL A 109 5.16 -15.40 17.19
N LYS A 110 4.38 -14.39 17.59
CA LYS A 110 4.87 -13.12 18.13
C LYS A 110 4.99 -13.25 19.64
N TYR A 111 6.20 -13.16 20.14
CA TYR A 111 6.49 -13.15 21.57
C TYR A 111 6.53 -11.70 22.03
N LEU A 112 5.73 -11.36 23.05
CA LEU A 112 5.76 -10.00 23.57
C LEU A 112 6.87 -9.82 24.59
N ASP A 113 7.64 -8.76 24.36
CA ASP A 113 8.67 -8.33 25.30
C ASP A 113 8.01 -7.62 26.49
N LEU A 114 8.11 -8.26 27.66
CA LEU A 114 7.54 -7.74 28.92
C LEU A 114 8.38 -6.62 29.52
N ASP A 115 9.62 -6.43 29.05
CA ASP A 115 10.50 -5.36 29.52
C ASP A 115 9.92 -3.96 29.21
N CYS A 116 8.93 -3.90 28.32
CA CYS A 116 8.15 -2.68 28.01
C CYS A 116 7.06 -2.34 29.06
N GLY A 117 7.01 -3.06 30.19
CA GLY A 117 6.12 -2.78 31.31
C GLY A 117 4.63 -2.99 31.00
N THR A 118 3.76 -2.18 31.60
CA THR A 118 2.28 -2.30 31.47
C THR A 118 1.77 -2.04 30.05
N GLN A 119 2.56 -1.41 29.19
CA GLN A 119 2.16 -1.08 27.82
C GLN A 119 2.07 -2.33 26.93
N GLY A 120 3.07 -3.23 27.00
CA GLY A 120 3.08 -4.45 26.18
C GLY A 120 1.90 -5.36 26.47
N HIS A 121 1.50 -5.47 27.75
CA HIS A 121 0.31 -6.25 28.12
C HIS A 121 -0.99 -5.63 27.57
N GLN A 122 -1.13 -4.31 27.60
CA GLN A 122 -2.30 -3.63 27.03
C GLN A 122 -2.39 -3.81 25.51
N GLU A 123 -1.26 -3.79 24.82
CA GLU A 123 -1.19 -4.01 23.37
C GLU A 123 -1.54 -5.46 23.01
N TRP A 124 -1.03 -6.43 23.79
CA TRP A 124 -1.45 -7.83 23.66
C TRP A 124 -2.96 -7.99 23.83
N LEU A 125 -3.53 -7.45 24.92
CA LEU A 125 -4.96 -7.52 25.19
C LEU A 125 -5.79 -6.90 24.08
N ALA A 126 -5.39 -5.71 23.59
CA ALA A 126 -6.06 -5.05 22.49
C ALA A 126 -6.04 -5.94 21.24
N GLU A 127 -4.91 -6.54 20.91
CA GLU A 127 -4.76 -7.38 19.73
C GLU A 127 -5.60 -8.67 19.81
N VAL A 128 -5.60 -9.37 20.96
CA VAL A 128 -6.48 -10.53 21.20
C VAL A 128 -7.95 -10.13 21.08
N PHE A 129 -8.33 -9.01 21.68
CA PHE A 129 -9.72 -8.55 21.71
C PHE A 129 -10.26 -8.17 20.33
N PHE A 130 -9.49 -7.38 19.57
CA PHE A 130 -9.91 -6.94 18.23
C PHE A 130 -9.89 -8.09 17.24
N LEU A 131 -8.80 -8.86 17.14
CA LEU A 131 -8.72 -9.96 16.18
C LEU A 131 -9.55 -11.19 16.57
N GLY A 132 -9.93 -11.32 17.85
CA GLY A 132 -10.88 -12.33 18.30
C GLY A 132 -12.30 -12.09 17.80
N GLN A 133 -12.71 -10.83 17.65
CA GLN A 133 -14.06 -10.44 17.21
C GLN A 133 -14.14 -10.04 15.73
N LEU A 134 -13.03 -9.62 15.12
CA LEU A 134 -13.00 -9.10 13.76
C LEU A 134 -12.43 -10.14 12.79
N ARG A 135 -13.18 -10.43 11.73
CA ARG A 135 -12.75 -11.33 10.65
C ARG A 135 -13.01 -10.70 9.30
N HIS A 136 -11.95 -10.59 8.51
CA HIS A 136 -12.02 -10.07 7.17
C HIS A 136 -10.82 -10.55 6.35
N LYS A 137 -11.00 -10.73 5.04
CA LYS A 137 -9.95 -11.25 4.13
C LYS A 137 -8.68 -10.40 4.11
N ASN A 138 -8.80 -9.10 4.39
CA ASN A 138 -7.69 -8.14 4.43
C ASN A 138 -7.19 -7.85 5.85
N LEU A 139 -7.54 -8.67 6.84
CA LEU A 139 -6.96 -8.65 8.19
C LEU A 139 -6.24 -9.96 8.43
N VAL A 140 -5.10 -9.91 9.13
CA VAL A 140 -4.39 -11.13 9.52
C VAL A 140 -5.24 -11.92 10.51
N LYS A 141 -5.38 -13.21 10.25
CA LYS A 141 -6.10 -14.14 11.13
C LYS A 141 -5.24 -14.45 12.35
N LEU A 142 -5.72 -14.06 13.52
CA LEU A 142 -5.25 -14.59 14.79
C LEU A 142 -5.80 -16.01 14.95
N ILE A 143 -4.91 -16.98 15.10
CA ILE A 143 -5.24 -18.39 15.33
C ILE A 143 -5.42 -18.63 16.83
N GLY A 144 -4.60 -17.98 17.65
CA GLY A 144 -4.66 -18.15 19.09
C GLY A 144 -3.68 -17.28 19.85
N TYR A 145 -3.63 -17.52 21.15
CA TYR A 145 -2.82 -16.74 22.09
C TYR A 145 -2.25 -17.63 23.18
N CYS A 146 -1.20 -17.17 23.86
CA CYS A 146 -0.65 -17.79 25.05
C CYS A 146 -0.69 -16.78 26.20
N TYR A 147 -1.22 -17.23 27.35
CA TYR A 147 -1.34 -16.48 28.58
C TYR A 147 -0.97 -17.38 29.76
N GLU A 148 0.33 -17.59 29.95
CA GLU A 148 0.88 -18.45 31.02
C GLU A 148 1.98 -17.70 31.75
N ASP A 149 1.92 -17.64 33.08
CA ASP A 149 2.87 -16.93 33.94
C ASP A 149 3.19 -15.52 33.41
N GLU A 150 4.45 -15.28 33.07
CA GLU A 150 4.94 -14.07 32.42
C GLU A 150 4.79 -14.11 30.89
N HIS A 151 4.71 -15.29 30.28
CA HIS A 151 4.67 -15.45 28.83
C HIS A 151 3.38 -14.91 28.20
N ARG A 152 3.53 -13.93 27.31
CA ARG A 152 2.47 -13.39 26.46
C ARG A 152 2.85 -13.60 25.00
N MET A 153 2.05 -14.37 24.28
CA MET A 153 2.30 -14.63 22.86
C MET A 153 1.03 -14.60 22.04
N LEU A 154 1.20 -14.36 20.75
CA LEU A 154 0.15 -14.34 19.74
C LEU A 154 0.54 -15.24 18.58
N VAL A 155 -0.41 -16.03 18.10
CA VAL A 155 -0.21 -17.00 17.03
C VAL A 155 -1.07 -16.59 15.84
N TYR A 156 -0.43 -16.28 14.72
CA TYR A 156 -1.08 -15.85 13.49
C TYR A 156 -0.87 -16.85 12.36
N GLU A 157 -1.69 -16.73 11.33
CA GLU A 157 -1.37 -17.32 10.02
C GLU A 157 -0.01 -16.80 9.51
N PHE A 158 0.79 -17.70 8.93
CA PHE A 158 2.09 -17.32 8.38
C PHE A 158 1.95 -16.62 7.03
N MET A 159 2.44 -15.38 6.95
CA MET A 159 2.42 -14.56 5.73
C MET A 159 3.72 -14.75 4.95
N VAL A 160 3.68 -15.58 3.90
CA VAL A 160 4.86 -16.06 3.16
C VAL A 160 5.70 -14.93 2.57
N ALA A 161 5.06 -13.91 1.98
CA ALA A 161 5.77 -12.80 1.37
C ALA A 161 6.22 -11.74 2.40
N GLY A 162 5.80 -11.83 3.67
CA GLY A 162 6.20 -10.89 4.71
C GLY A 162 5.59 -9.50 4.52
N SER A 163 6.25 -8.45 5.00
CA SER A 163 5.73 -7.08 4.99
C SER A 163 5.96 -6.33 3.67
N LEU A 164 5.04 -5.43 3.33
CA LEU A 164 5.15 -4.54 2.17
C LEU A 164 6.44 -3.70 2.22
N GLU A 165 6.84 -3.23 3.40
CA GLU A 165 8.10 -2.50 3.59
C GLU A 165 9.31 -3.25 3.01
N LYS A 166 9.38 -4.57 3.19
CA LYS A 166 10.47 -5.40 2.68
C LYS A 166 10.52 -5.40 1.15
N HIS A 167 9.35 -5.46 0.50
CA HIS A 167 9.24 -5.45 -0.96
C HIS A 167 9.46 -4.07 -1.58
N LEU A 168 9.11 -3.00 -0.84
CA LEU A 168 9.18 -1.65 -1.37
C LEU A 168 10.57 -1.01 -1.19
N PHE A 169 11.24 -1.26 -0.06
CA PHE A 169 12.49 -0.54 0.28
C PHE A 169 13.72 -1.45 0.44
N LYS A 170 13.52 -2.76 0.60
CA LYS A 170 14.59 -3.74 0.89
C LYS A 170 14.60 -4.89 -0.12
N SER A 171 13.93 -4.74 -1.26
CA SER A 171 13.81 -5.81 -2.25
C SER A 171 15.09 -5.96 -3.05
N ILE A 172 15.65 -7.17 -3.01
CA ILE A 172 16.75 -7.61 -3.86
C ILE A 172 16.21 -8.06 -5.23
N ASN A 173 14.93 -8.44 -5.29
CA ASN A 173 14.29 -9.06 -6.46
C ASN A 173 13.67 -8.02 -7.42
N GLY A 174 14.02 -6.74 -7.25
CA GLY A 174 13.48 -5.64 -8.05
C GLY A 174 12.23 -5.00 -7.45
N SER A 175 11.73 -4.00 -8.17
CA SER A 175 10.59 -3.17 -7.81
C SER A 175 9.26 -3.91 -7.98
N LEU A 176 8.31 -3.73 -7.05
CA LEU A 176 6.97 -4.28 -7.20
C LEU A 176 6.28 -3.70 -8.45
N PRO A 177 5.70 -4.54 -9.34
CA PRO A 177 4.95 -4.07 -10.50
C PRO A 177 3.78 -3.17 -10.11
N TRP A 178 3.43 -2.23 -11.00
CA TRP A 178 2.33 -1.27 -10.79
C TRP A 178 1.04 -1.93 -10.32
N MET A 179 0.61 -2.99 -11.02
CA MET A 179 -0.65 -3.68 -10.73
C MET A 179 -0.64 -4.28 -9.33
N THR A 180 0.48 -4.89 -8.92
CA THR A 180 0.65 -5.43 -7.57
C THR A 180 0.57 -4.32 -6.52
N ARG A 181 1.19 -3.16 -6.75
CA ARG A 181 1.10 -2.01 -5.84
C ARG A 181 -0.35 -1.52 -5.68
N MET A 182 -1.10 -1.42 -6.76
CA MET A 182 -2.51 -1.00 -6.72
C MET A 182 -3.40 -2.05 -6.05
N LYS A 183 -3.19 -3.34 -6.34
CA LYS A 183 -3.88 -4.45 -5.66
C LYS A 183 -3.67 -4.37 -4.15
N ILE A 184 -2.43 -4.10 -3.73
CA ILE A 184 -2.08 -3.95 -2.32
C ILE A 184 -2.79 -2.75 -1.69
N ALA A 185 -2.78 -1.59 -2.36
CA ALA A 185 -3.46 -0.38 -1.91
C ALA A 185 -4.97 -0.60 -1.72
N VAL A 186 -5.64 -1.24 -2.70
CA VAL A 186 -7.06 -1.56 -2.64
C VAL A 186 -7.37 -2.53 -1.51
N GLY A 187 -6.56 -3.59 -1.36
CA GLY A 187 -6.71 -4.55 -0.25
C GLY A 187 -6.57 -3.90 1.12
N ALA A 188 -5.56 -3.04 1.29
CA ALA A 188 -5.34 -2.32 2.54
C ALA A 188 -6.50 -1.33 2.83
N ALA A 189 -7.00 -0.65 1.80
CA ALA A 189 -8.14 0.25 1.91
C ALA A 189 -9.43 -0.49 2.31
N LYS A 190 -9.67 -1.68 1.75
CA LYS A 190 -10.78 -2.56 2.14
C LYS A 190 -10.68 -3.00 3.59
N GLY A 191 -9.48 -3.35 4.07
CA GLY A 191 -9.21 -3.65 5.48
C GLY A 191 -9.58 -2.49 6.41
N LEU A 192 -9.10 -1.28 6.14
CA LEU A 192 -9.45 -0.10 6.94
C LEU A 192 -10.94 0.27 6.83
N ALA A 193 -11.54 0.15 5.65
CA ALA A 193 -12.97 0.42 5.46
C ALA A 193 -13.86 -0.52 6.27
N PHE A 194 -13.45 -1.77 6.42
CA PHE A 194 -14.10 -2.74 7.31
C PHE A 194 -13.98 -2.31 8.78
N LEU A 195 -12.78 -1.97 9.25
CA LEU A 195 -12.56 -1.52 10.63
C LEU A 195 -13.37 -0.26 10.98
N HIS A 196 -13.37 0.73 10.10
CA HIS A 196 -14.13 1.98 10.29
C HIS A 196 -15.64 1.77 10.17
N GLY A 197 -16.07 0.70 9.52
CA GLY A 197 -17.48 0.33 9.35
C GLY A 197 -18.05 -0.53 10.47
N ALA A 198 -17.21 -1.01 11.41
CA ALA A 198 -17.66 -1.74 12.59
C ALA A 198 -18.47 -0.83 13.54
N ASP A 199 -19.25 -1.45 14.42
CA ASP A 199 -20.00 -0.74 15.47
C ASP A 199 -19.63 -1.32 16.85
N PRO A 200 -18.89 -0.58 17.70
CA PRO A 200 -18.34 0.75 17.43
C PRO A 200 -17.16 0.70 16.44
N PRO A 201 -16.89 1.79 15.68
CA PRO A 201 -15.79 1.84 14.72
C PRO A 201 -14.46 1.50 15.38
N VAL A 202 -13.53 0.89 14.64
CA VAL A 202 -12.18 0.59 15.14
C VAL A 202 -11.19 1.49 14.43
N ILE A 203 -10.45 2.29 15.19
CA ILE A 203 -9.37 3.14 14.70
C ILE A 203 -8.06 2.39 14.88
N TYR A 204 -7.37 2.15 13.76
CA TYR A 204 -6.20 1.28 13.69
C TYR A 204 -4.92 1.95 14.23
N ARG A 205 -4.78 3.26 14.02
CA ARG A 205 -3.79 4.18 14.63
C ARG A 205 -2.34 4.02 14.21
N ASP A 206 -1.88 2.82 13.82
CA ASP A 206 -0.51 2.58 13.37
C ASP A 206 -0.43 2.02 11.94
N PHE A 207 -1.15 2.66 11.02
CA PHE A 207 -1.14 2.29 9.60
C PHE A 207 0.17 2.70 8.92
N LYS A 208 0.96 1.70 8.51
CA LYS A 208 2.28 1.87 7.87
C LYS A 208 2.64 0.65 7.01
N ALA A 209 3.61 0.79 6.11
CA ALA A 209 4.00 -0.28 5.19
C ALA A 209 4.51 -1.55 5.90
N SER A 210 5.12 -1.46 7.08
CA SER A 210 5.59 -2.63 7.82
C SER A 210 4.49 -3.46 8.49
N ASN A 211 3.30 -2.88 8.68
CA ASN A 211 2.12 -3.57 9.23
C ASN A 211 1.15 -4.10 8.16
N ILE A 212 1.55 -3.99 6.89
CA ILE A 212 0.83 -4.54 5.75
C ILE A 212 1.57 -5.81 5.33
N LEU A 213 1.01 -6.96 5.65
CA LEU A 213 1.58 -8.26 5.30
C LEU A 213 0.96 -8.80 4.01
N LEU A 214 1.73 -9.63 3.31
CA LEU A 214 1.40 -10.16 2.00
C LEU A 214 1.47 -11.70 2.01
N ASP A 215 0.46 -12.34 1.42
CA ASP A 215 0.48 -13.78 1.18
C ASP A 215 1.26 -14.14 -0.10
N SER A 216 1.23 -15.41 -0.50
CA SER A 216 1.92 -15.88 -1.72
C SER A 216 1.43 -15.21 -3.00
N ASP A 217 0.19 -14.76 -3.04
CA ASP A 217 -0.44 -14.12 -4.21
C ASP A 217 -0.45 -12.59 -4.10
N TYR A 218 0.34 -12.06 -3.16
CA TYR A 218 0.42 -10.63 -2.85
C TYR A 218 -0.94 -10.02 -2.47
N ASN A 219 -1.85 -10.81 -1.88
CA ASN A 219 -3.04 -10.25 -1.24
C ASN A 219 -2.64 -9.62 0.10
N THR A 220 -3.22 -8.47 0.37
CA THR A 220 -2.92 -7.69 1.57
C THR A 220 -3.68 -8.17 2.79
N LYS A 221 -2.97 -8.26 3.93
CA LYS A 221 -3.55 -8.38 5.26
C LYS A 221 -2.94 -7.38 6.24
N LEU A 222 -3.77 -6.63 6.96
CA LEU A 222 -3.32 -5.73 8.03
C LEU A 222 -3.01 -6.55 9.29
N SER A 223 -1.83 -6.34 9.88
CA SER A 223 -1.37 -7.01 11.11
C SER A 223 -1.35 -6.05 12.30
N ASP A 224 -0.82 -6.43 13.46
CA ASP A 224 -0.38 -5.53 14.53
C ASP A 224 -1.44 -4.54 15.05
N PHE A 225 -2.44 -5.07 15.75
CA PHE A 225 -3.57 -4.31 16.31
C PHE A 225 -3.31 -3.75 17.71
N GLY A 226 -2.08 -3.84 18.23
CA GLY A 226 -1.77 -3.49 19.61
C GLY A 226 -2.11 -2.04 19.98
N LEU A 227 -2.03 -1.10 19.03
CA LEU A 227 -2.37 0.30 19.25
C LEU A 227 -3.81 0.68 18.87
N ALA A 228 -4.58 -0.26 18.32
CA ALA A 228 -5.94 -0.02 17.88
C ALA A 228 -6.86 0.39 19.04
N LYS A 229 -7.92 1.12 18.72
CA LYS A 229 -8.84 1.65 19.72
C LYS A 229 -10.25 1.74 19.18
N ASP A 230 -11.24 1.56 20.03
CA ASP A 230 -12.61 1.90 19.67
C ASP A 230 -12.70 3.39 19.36
N GLY A 231 -13.40 3.70 18.28
CA GLY A 231 -13.77 5.03 17.89
C GLY A 231 -14.81 5.65 18.83
N PRO A 232 -15.19 6.90 18.55
CA PRO A 232 -16.19 7.59 19.36
C PRO A 232 -17.55 6.87 19.29
N GLN A 233 -18.28 6.91 20.40
CA GLN A 233 -19.63 6.34 20.55
C GLN A 233 -20.62 7.44 20.92
N GLY A 234 -21.90 7.26 20.57
CA GLY A 234 -22.95 8.24 20.82
C GLY A 234 -22.63 9.58 20.16
N ASP A 235 -22.71 10.66 20.94
CA ASP A 235 -22.50 12.04 20.47
C ASP A 235 -21.02 12.46 20.43
N ALA A 236 -20.09 11.56 20.81
CA ALA A 236 -18.67 11.88 20.76
C ALA A 236 -18.21 12.06 19.30
N THR A 237 -17.36 13.06 19.05
CA THR A 237 -16.80 13.33 17.71
C THR A 237 -15.41 12.75 17.51
N HIS A 238 -14.72 12.44 18.61
CA HIS A 238 -13.34 11.96 18.63
C HIS A 238 -13.05 11.18 19.92
N VAL A 239 -11.90 10.51 19.94
CA VAL A 239 -11.36 9.84 21.12
C VAL A 239 -10.10 10.58 21.57
N THR A 240 -10.15 11.22 22.74
CA THR A 240 -8.96 11.86 23.33
C THR A 240 -8.06 10.79 23.93
N THR A 241 -6.80 10.76 23.49
CA THR A 241 -5.83 9.74 23.93
C THR A 241 -4.41 10.27 23.78
N ARG A 242 -3.45 9.68 24.51
CA ARG A 242 -2.02 9.96 24.30
C ARG A 242 -1.65 9.81 22.83
N VAL A 243 -0.77 10.66 22.30
CA VAL A 243 -0.31 10.54 20.91
C VAL A 243 0.59 9.32 20.80
N MET A 244 0.25 8.36 19.93
CA MET A 244 1.03 7.15 19.67
C MET A 244 0.90 6.77 18.19
N GLY A 245 1.88 6.02 17.68
CA GLY A 245 1.97 5.61 16.28
C GLY A 245 3.35 5.91 15.73
N THR A 246 3.57 5.54 14.47
CA THR A 246 4.88 5.70 13.83
C THR A 246 5.09 7.11 13.27
N HIS A 247 6.25 7.70 13.55
CA HIS A 247 6.63 9.02 13.05
C HIS A 247 6.63 9.04 11.51
N GLY A 248 6.09 10.11 10.92
CA GLY A 248 5.92 10.24 9.47
C GLY A 248 4.56 9.79 8.93
N TYR A 249 3.79 9.02 9.70
CA TYR A 249 2.46 8.52 9.28
C TYR A 249 1.32 9.24 10.00
N ALA A 250 1.55 9.72 11.23
CA ALA A 250 0.51 10.31 12.07
C ALA A 250 -0.05 11.62 11.50
N ALA A 251 -1.38 11.75 11.57
CA ALA A 251 -2.10 12.93 11.10
C ALA A 251 -1.75 14.19 11.94
N PRO A 252 -1.62 15.37 11.31
CA PRO A 252 -1.15 16.60 11.96
C PRO A 252 -2.05 17.04 13.11
N GLU A 253 -3.38 16.97 12.95
CA GLU A 253 -4.32 17.32 14.01
C GLU A 253 -4.24 16.36 15.20
N TYR A 254 -3.94 15.08 14.95
CA TYR A 254 -3.83 14.09 16.00
C TYR A 254 -2.56 14.34 16.83
N ILE A 255 -1.44 14.65 16.17
CA ILE A 255 -0.21 15.04 16.85
C ILE A 255 -0.43 16.29 17.71
N MET A 256 -1.17 17.26 17.20
CA MET A 256 -1.31 18.57 17.84
C MET A 256 -2.34 18.58 18.98
N THR A 257 -3.39 17.77 18.91
CA THR A 257 -4.53 17.80 19.85
C THR A 257 -4.75 16.52 20.64
N GLY A 258 -4.18 15.38 20.20
CA GLY A 258 -4.51 14.07 20.74
C GLY A 258 -5.91 13.55 20.38
N HIS A 259 -6.66 14.27 19.52
CA HIS A 259 -7.98 13.83 19.06
C HIS A 259 -7.84 12.76 17.97
N LEU A 260 -8.13 11.52 18.34
CA LEU A 260 -8.07 10.38 17.43
C LEU A 260 -9.43 10.16 16.76
N THR A 261 -9.43 9.99 15.44
CA THR A 261 -10.62 9.70 14.62
C THR A 261 -10.27 8.71 13.51
N ALA A 262 -11.28 8.12 12.86
CA ALA A 262 -11.08 7.31 11.65
C ALA A 262 -10.36 8.10 10.53
N LYS A 263 -10.49 9.45 10.50
CA LYS A 263 -9.79 10.31 9.54
C LYS A 263 -8.28 10.38 9.79
N SER A 264 -7.82 10.03 10.99
CA SER A 264 -6.39 9.91 11.28
C SER A 264 -5.78 8.73 10.52
N ASP A 265 -6.46 7.58 10.47
CA ASP A 265 -6.04 6.43 9.66
C ASP A 265 -6.08 6.73 8.16
N VAL A 266 -7.06 7.51 7.69
CA VAL A 266 -7.13 7.94 6.28
C VAL A 266 -5.89 8.73 5.88
N TYR A 267 -5.37 9.58 6.76
CA TYR A 267 -4.13 10.31 6.51
C TYR A 267 -2.95 9.35 6.38
N SER A 268 -2.79 8.43 7.34
CA SER A 268 -1.76 7.41 7.33
C SER A 268 -1.83 6.53 6.08
N PHE A 269 -3.03 6.18 5.61
CA PHE A 269 -3.24 5.49 4.33
C PHE A 269 -2.73 6.33 3.15
N GLY A 270 -2.99 7.64 3.15
CA GLY A 270 -2.45 8.55 2.15
C GLY A 270 -0.92 8.54 2.10
N VAL A 271 -0.25 8.43 3.26
CA VAL A 271 1.21 8.29 3.33
C VAL A 271 1.67 6.99 2.68
N VAL A 272 1.08 5.85 3.06
CA VAL A 272 1.42 4.54 2.47
C VAL A 272 1.13 4.50 0.96
N LEU A 273 0.05 5.16 0.51
CA LEU A 273 -0.23 5.26 -0.92
C LEU A 273 0.86 6.05 -1.65
N LEU A 274 1.43 7.09 -1.04
CA LEU A 274 2.61 7.77 -1.60
C LEU A 274 3.86 6.89 -1.59
N GLU A 275 4.07 6.10 -0.55
CA GLU A 275 5.16 5.12 -0.53
C GLU A 275 5.02 4.16 -1.72
N LEU A 276 3.83 3.60 -1.93
CA LEU A 276 3.54 2.74 -3.09
C LEU A 276 3.73 3.46 -4.42
N LEU A 277 3.33 4.72 -4.56
CA LEU A 277 3.51 5.45 -5.81
C LEU A 277 4.98 5.79 -6.09
N SER A 278 5.75 6.13 -5.05
CA SER A 278 7.10 6.71 -5.21
C SER A 278 8.26 5.75 -4.95
N GLY A 279 8.02 4.62 -4.29
CA GLY A 279 9.08 3.73 -3.82
C GLY A 279 9.95 4.35 -2.72
N ARG A 280 9.53 5.45 -2.09
CA ARG A 280 10.28 6.17 -1.05
C ARG A 280 9.68 5.97 0.33
N GLN A 281 10.52 5.95 1.36
CA GLN A 281 10.09 5.89 2.76
C GLN A 281 9.41 7.19 3.18
N SER A 282 8.43 7.12 4.08
CA SER A 282 7.74 8.28 4.63
C SER A 282 8.69 9.32 5.26
N VAL A 283 9.75 8.84 5.94
CA VAL A 283 10.81 9.66 6.53
C VAL A 283 12.18 9.11 6.13
N ASP A 284 12.94 9.89 5.38
CA ASP A 284 14.29 9.52 4.93
C ASP A 284 15.31 10.59 5.33
N ARG A 285 16.03 10.33 6.43
CA ARG A 285 17.03 11.26 6.98
C ARG A 285 18.28 11.41 6.11
N SER A 286 18.50 10.50 5.16
CA SER A 286 19.64 10.59 4.23
C SER A 286 19.43 11.67 3.15
N ARG A 287 18.17 12.11 2.96
CA ARG A 287 17.81 13.15 1.99
C ARG A 287 18.02 14.56 2.52
N ARG A 288 18.02 15.51 1.57
CA ARG A 288 18.03 16.94 1.86
C ARG A 288 16.87 17.30 2.79
N PRO A 289 17.02 18.26 3.73
CA PRO A 289 16.00 18.57 4.75
C PRO A 289 14.58 18.74 4.20
N ARG A 290 14.42 19.39 3.03
CA ARG A 290 13.11 19.62 2.38
C ARG A 290 12.47 18.36 1.76
N GLU A 291 13.22 17.28 1.64
CA GLU A 291 12.79 16.00 1.06
C GLU A 291 12.80 14.86 2.09
N GLN A 292 13.09 15.16 3.36
CA GLN A 292 13.09 14.15 4.42
C GLN A 292 11.68 13.67 4.73
N ASN A 293 10.68 14.55 4.65
CA ASN A 293 9.27 14.20 4.79
C ASN A 293 8.66 13.98 3.40
N LEU A 294 8.22 12.75 3.14
CA LEU A 294 7.64 12.35 1.86
C LEU A 294 6.40 13.15 1.50
N VAL A 295 5.54 13.43 2.48
CA VAL A 295 4.28 14.16 2.27
C VAL A 295 4.57 15.60 1.86
N ASP A 296 5.44 16.28 2.59
CA ASP A 296 5.77 17.69 2.31
C ASP A 296 6.41 17.86 0.92
N TRP A 297 7.25 16.91 0.53
CA TRP A 297 7.88 16.89 -0.80
C TRP A 297 6.90 16.56 -1.92
N ALA A 298 6.07 15.51 -1.79
CA ALA A 298 5.26 15.00 -2.89
C ALA A 298 3.99 15.84 -3.13
N ARG A 299 3.38 16.37 -2.05
CA ARG A 299 2.05 17.00 -2.09
C ARG A 299 1.87 18.14 -3.10
N PRO A 300 2.86 19.01 -3.39
CA PRO A 300 2.77 20.03 -4.44
C PRO A 300 2.59 19.47 -5.86
N TYR A 301 3.03 18.24 -6.10
CA TYR A 301 3.03 17.60 -7.42
C TYR A 301 1.77 16.76 -7.66
N LEU A 302 1.15 16.19 -6.62
CA LEU A 302 0.03 15.24 -6.75
C LEU A 302 -1.22 15.79 -7.46
N LYS A 303 -1.42 17.11 -7.42
CA LYS A 303 -2.55 17.79 -8.08
C LYS A 303 -2.31 18.06 -9.57
N ARG A 304 -1.06 17.96 -10.02
CA ARG A 304 -0.59 18.41 -11.32
C ARG A 304 -0.19 17.19 -12.13
N SER A 305 -1.08 16.72 -13.00
CA SER A 305 -0.83 15.53 -13.84
C SER A 305 0.52 15.64 -14.57
N GLU A 306 0.85 16.82 -15.09
CA GLU A 306 2.08 17.08 -15.83
C GLU A 306 3.37 16.91 -14.99
N LYS A 307 3.26 16.99 -13.65
CA LYS A 307 4.40 16.81 -12.74
C LYS A 307 4.39 15.47 -12.01
N LEU A 308 3.41 14.61 -12.28
CA LEU A 308 3.25 13.36 -11.54
C LEU A 308 4.44 12.41 -11.75
N HIS A 309 5.09 12.47 -12.92
CA HIS A 309 6.32 11.74 -13.23
C HIS A 309 7.48 11.99 -12.25
N GLN A 310 7.46 13.10 -11.49
CA GLN A 310 8.48 13.39 -10.47
C GLN A 310 8.26 12.63 -9.16
N VAL A 311 7.02 12.18 -8.92
CA VAL A 311 6.63 11.43 -7.73
C VAL A 311 6.64 9.93 -8.00
N ILE A 312 6.18 9.51 -9.18
CA ILE A 312 6.11 8.09 -9.52
C ILE A 312 7.51 7.46 -9.53
N ASP A 313 7.59 6.27 -8.98
CA ASP A 313 8.81 5.48 -8.88
C ASP A 313 9.42 5.24 -10.27
N SER A 314 10.64 5.72 -10.47
CA SER A 314 11.38 5.52 -11.72
C SER A 314 11.65 4.05 -12.03
N ALA A 315 11.69 3.18 -11.01
CA ALA A 315 11.88 1.75 -11.19
C ALA A 315 10.65 1.03 -11.78
N LEU A 316 9.53 1.72 -11.98
CA LEU A 316 8.40 1.20 -12.75
C LEU A 316 8.61 1.35 -14.26
N GLU A 317 9.65 2.07 -14.73
CA GLU A 317 10.02 2.18 -16.15
C GLU A 317 8.83 2.53 -17.07
N CYS A 318 7.94 3.41 -16.62
CA CYS A 318 6.70 3.78 -17.32
C CYS A 318 5.69 2.64 -17.55
N GLN A 319 5.87 1.48 -16.91
CA GLN A 319 4.94 0.35 -16.92
C GLN A 319 3.81 0.56 -15.90
N TYR A 320 3.10 1.67 -16.04
CA TYR A 320 1.93 2.01 -15.25
C TYR A 320 0.88 2.71 -16.11
N SER A 321 -0.38 2.59 -15.69
CA SER A 321 -1.51 3.33 -16.26
C SER A 321 -1.38 4.82 -15.91
N CYS A 322 -1.30 5.70 -16.91
CA CYS A 322 -1.21 7.14 -16.66
C CYS A 322 -2.45 7.66 -15.94
N LYS A 323 -3.64 7.26 -16.41
CA LYS A 323 -4.92 7.63 -15.81
C LYS A 323 -5.06 7.04 -14.41
N GLY A 324 -4.61 5.81 -14.21
CA GLY A 324 -4.57 5.13 -12.91
C GLY A 324 -3.67 5.86 -11.92
N ALA A 325 -2.48 6.29 -12.37
CA ALA A 325 -1.56 7.08 -11.56
C ALA A 325 -2.18 8.44 -11.16
N GLU A 326 -2.86 9.13 -12.07
CA GLU A 326 -3.58 10.38 -11.77
C GLU A 326 -4.66 10.18 -10.71
N VAL A 327 -5.46 9.12 -10.85
CA VAL A 327 -6.51 8.78 -9.88
C VAL A 327 -5.90 8.47 -8.51
N ALA A 328 -4.87 7.61 -8.47
CA ALA A 328 -4.19 7.24 -7.23
C ALA A 328 -3.52 8.46 -6.55
N ALA A 329 -2.89 9.35 -7.33
CA ALA A 329 -2.28 10.57 -6.83
C ALA A 329 -3.32 11.55 -6.26
N LEU A 330 -4.47 11.68 -6.92
CA LEU A 330 -5.58 12.51 -6.43
C LEU A 330 -6.18 11.96 -5.13
N VAL A 331 -6.32 10.63 -5.03
CA VAL A 331 -6.75 9.96 -3.79
C VAL A 331 -5.74 10.25 -2.67
N ALA A 332 -4.44 10.04 -2.90
CA ALA A 332 -3.39 10.35 -1.94
C ALA A 332 -3.45 11.81 -1.49
N TYR A 333 -3.60 12.75 -2.44
CA TYR A 333 -3.70 14.18 -2.14
C TYR A 333 -4.88 14.51 -1.22
N LYS A 334 -6.06 13.92 -1.47
CA LYS A 334 -7.27 14.15 -0.65
C LYS A 334 -7.12 13.52 0.74
N CYS A 335 -6.54 12.32 0.84
CA CYS A 335 -6.25 11.66 2.11
C CYS A 335 -5.27 12.49 2.97
N LEU A 336 -4.28 13.12 2.33
CA LEU A 336 -3.27 13.98 2.97
C LEU A 336 -3.73 15.44 3.17
N SER A 337 -5.04 15.68 3.21
CA SER A 337 -5.58 16.99 3.58
C SER A 337 -5.25 17.33 5.03
N GLN A 338 -4.85 18.58 5.28
CA GLN A 338 -4.63 19.12 6.62
C GLN A 338 -5.95 19.19 7.42
N ASN A 339 -7.07 19.47 6.73
CA ASN A 339 -8.39 19.43 7.34
C ASN A 339 -8.94 17.98 7.31
N PRO A 340 -9.21 17.35 8.47
CA PRO A 340 -9.73 15.97 8.55
C PRO A 340 -11.13 15.82 7.93
N LYS A 341 -11.94 16.87 7.96
CA LYS A 341 -13.29 16.86 7.37
C LYS A 341 -13.25 16.75 5.85
N SER A 342 -12.19 17.26 5.22
CA SER A 342 -12.00 17.19 3.76
C SER A 342 -11.42 15.86 3.28
N ARG A 343 -10.95 15.00 4.19
CA ARG A 343 -10.46 13.65 3.84
C ARG A 343 -11.64 12.76 3.48
N PRO A 344 -11.53 11.88 2.47
CA PRO A 344 -12.58 10.92 2.16
C PRO A 344 -12.74 9.87 3.28
N SER A 345 -13.83 9.14 3.27
CA SER A 345 -13.98 7.88 3.99
C SER A 345 -13.21 6.76 3.28
N MET A 346 -12.82 5.71 4.02
CA MET A 346 -12.12 4.58 3.38
C MET A 346 -12.99 3.82 2.37
N ARG A 347 -14.32 3.85 2.50
CA ARG A 347 -15.25 3.31 1.49
C ARG A 347 -15.16 4.09 0.18
N GLU A 348 -15.11 5.42 0.24
CA GLU A 348 -14.92 6.27 -0.95
C GLU A 348 -13.53 6.07 -1.57
N VAL A 349 -12.50 5.86 -0.75
CA VAL A 349 -11.14 5.52 -1.23
C VAL A 349 -11.15 4.20 -2.00
N VAL A 350 -11.79 3.15 -1.48
CA VAL A 350 -11.93 1.86 -2.18
C VAL A 350 -12.63 2.06 -3.52
N LYS A 351 -13.78 2.76 -3.53
CA LYS A 351 -14.55 3.04 -4.75
C LYS A 351 -13.75 3.79 -5.80
N ALA A 352 -12.82 4.66 -5.38
CA ALA A 352 -11.98 5.42 -6.30
C ALA A 352 -10.79 4.61 -6.84
N LEU A 353 -10.19 3.74 -6.04
CA LEU A 353 -8.99 2.97 -6.42
C LEU A 353 -9.31 1.64 -7.12
N GLU A 354 -10.44 1.02 -6.83
CA GLU A 354 -10.79 -0.28 -7.41
C GLU A 354 -10.87 -0.28 -8.94
N PRO A 355 -11.45 0.75 -9.62
CA PRO A 355 -11.43 0.83 -11.08
C PRO A 355 -10.02 0.94 -11.68
N VAL A 356 -9.00 1.38 -10.92
CA VAL A 356 -7.62 1.48 -11.40
C VAL A 356 -7.03 0.10 -11.73
N LEU A 357 -7.53 -0.96 -11.09
CA LEU A 357 -7.07 -2.33 -11.34
C LEU A 357 -7.46 -2.84 -12.75
N GLY A 358 -8.48 -2.23 -13.37
CA GLY A 358 -8.93 -2.58 -14.72
C GLY A 358 -8.45 -1.61 -15.80
N MET A 359 -7.60 -0.62 -15.45
CA MET A 359 -7.07 0.32 -16.44
C MET A 359 -5.86 -0.26 -17.16
N ASP A 360 -5.92 -0.25 -18.50
CA ASP A 360 -4.93 -0.86 -19.39
C ASP A 360 -4.27 0.16 -20.34
N ASP A 361 -4.33 1.45 -20.02
CA ASP A 361 -3.65 2.54 -20.74
C ASP A 361 -2.13 2.59 -20.47
N PHE A 362 -1.50 1.43 -20.26
CA PHE A 362 -0.05 1.33 -20.19
C PHE A 362 0.55 1.90 -21.47
N PHE A 363 1.57 2.76 -21.34
CA PHE A 363 2.43 3.01 -22.48
C PHE A 363 3.08 1.68 -22.84
N PRO A 364 2.79 1.09 -24.02
CA PRO A 364 3.56 -0.04 -24.47
C PRO A 364 4.96 0.51 -24.69
N ALA A 365 5.91 0.10 -23.85
CA ALA A 365 7.34 0.27 -24.13
C ALA A 365 7.70 -0.65 -25.30
N GLY A 366 7.19 -0.33 -26.49
CA GLY A 366 7.59 -0.89 -27.76
C GLY A 366 8.41 0.15 -28.53
N PRO A 367 9.35 -0.27 -29.38
CA PRO A 367 10.05 0.66 -30.27
C PRO A 367 9.01 1.39 -31.13
N PHE A 368 8.94 2.70 -30.99
CA PHE A 368 8.14 3.53 -31.89
C PHE A 368 8.99 3.87 -33.12
N VAL A 369 8.43 3.67 -34.30
CA VAL A 369 9.05 4.09 -35.56
C VAL A 369 8.43 5.44 -35.93
N LEU A 370 9.25 6.50 -35.93
CA LEU A 370 8.91 7.76 -36.59
C LEU A 370 8.94 7.50 -38.10
N THR A 371 7.76 7.41 -38.72
CA THR A 371 7.66 7.30 -40.17
C THR A 371 7.53 8.71 -40.73
N ILE A 372 8.58 9.17 -41.41
CA ILE A 372 8.56 10.42 -42.17
C ILE A 372 7.94 10.06 -43.52
N VAL A 373 6.75 10.60 -43.81
CA VAL A 373 6.15 10.50 -45.14
C VAL A 373 6.78 11.60 -45.98
N VAL A 374 7.65 11.21 -46.90
CA VAL A 374 8.19 12.12 -47.93
C VAL A 374 7.20 12.08 -49.09
N GLU A 375 6.55 13.21 -49.39
CA GLU A 375 5.71 13.33 -50.60
C GLU A 375 6.58 13.13 -51.85
N GLU A 376 6.02 12.42 -52.82
CA GLU A 376 6.71 11.73 -53.90
C GLU A 376 7.61 12.63 -54.79
N ASP A 377 8.66 11.98 -55.32
CA ASP A 377 9.54 12.39 -56.43
C ASP A 377 10.88 13.12 -56.17
N LYS A 378 11.43 13.10 -54.96
CA LYS A 378 12.88 13.38 -54.79
C LYS A 378 13.55 12.40 -53.82
N MET A 379 14.42 11.53 -54.35
CA MET A 379 15.43 10.85 -53.54
C MET A 379 16.32 11.92 -52.91
N MET A 380 16.23 12.08 -51.60
CA MET A 380 17.21 12.81 -50.79
C MET A 380 17.79 11.82 -49.77
N ASP A 381 19.11 11.68 -49.78
CA ASP A 381 19.85 10.92 -48.76
C ASP A 381 19.75 11.67 -47.43
N MET A 382 18.88 11.20 -46.53
CA MET A 382 18.75 11.80 -45.21
C MET A 382 19.81 11.26 -44.25
N LYS A 383 20.64 12.16 -43.73
CA LYS A 383 21.62 11.87 -42.68
C LYS A 383 21.05 12.29 -41.32
N VAL A 384 20.91 11.33 -40.40
CA VAL A 384 20.48 11.61 -39.02
C VAL A 384 21.70 11.98 -38.21
N GLU A 385 21.79 13.23 -37.76
CA GLU A 385 22.81 13.69 -36.83
C GLU A 385 22.17 14.08 -35.49
N THR A 386 22.68 13.49 -34.42
CA THR A 386 22.26 13.76 -33.03
C THR A 386 23.10 14.93 -32.51
N GLU A 387 22.55 16.12 -32.38
CA GLU A 387 23.28 17.24 -31.77
C GLU A 387 23.26 17.15 -30.23
N GLU A 388 24.42 16.89 -29.63
CA GLU A 388 24.64 17.07 -28.19
C GLU A 388 24.83 18.56 -27.88
N LYS A 389 23.82 19.24 -27.29
CA LYS A 389 24.00 20.59 -26.74
C LYS A 389 24.93 20.55 -25.51
N GLN A 390 26.22 20.81 -25.72
CA GLN A 390 27.15 21.07 -24.63
C GLN A 390 26.88 22.46 -24.00
N GLN A 391 26.20 22.50 -22.87
CA GLN A 391 26.34 23.63 -21.93
C GLN A 391 27.63 23.42 -21.13
N SER A 392 28.59 24.32 -21.34
CA SER A 392 30.02 24.23 -21.01
C SER A 392 30.41 24.18 -19.51
N HIS A 393 29.49 23.83 -18.60
CA HIS A 393 29.80 23.81 -17.16
C HIS A 393 29.63 22.46 -16.44
N HIS A 394 29.21 21.37 -17.11
CA HIS A 394 28.93 20.09 -16.44
C HIS A 394 29.59 18.84 -17.05
N GLN A 395 30.71 18.99 -17.77
CA GLN A 395 31.43 17.87 -18.42
C GLN A 395 31.83 16.74 -17.42
N LYS A 396 32.30 17.10 -16.22
CA LYS A 396 32.84 16.10 -15.25
C LYS A 396 31.81 15.16 -14.65
N HIS A 397 30.52 15.53 -14.64
CA HIS A 397 29.47 14.71 -14.03
C HIS A 397 28.83 13.73 -15.02
N GLN A 398 28.81 14.10 -16.31
CA GLN A 398 28.25 13.27 -17.38
C GLN A 398 29.19 12.11 -17.74
N ASP A 399 30.52 12.31 -17.76
CA ASP A 399 31.48 11.23 -18.01
C ASP A 399 31.46 10.14 -16.95
N ARG A 400 31.29 10.51 -15.66
CA ARG A 400 31.12 9.55 -14.56
C ARG A 400 29.82 8.75 -14.66
N HIS A 401 28.76 9.33 -15.22
CA HIS A 401 27.49 8.65 -15.41
C HIS A 401 27.53 7.69 -16.62
N ARG A 402 28.21 8.10 -17.70
CA ARG A 402 28.43 7.31 -18.92
C ARG A 402 29.31 6.08 -18.66
N HIS A 403 30.30 6.19 -17.77
CA HIS A 403 31.12 5.05 -17.31
C HIS A 403 30.33 4.08 -16.41
N LYS A 404 29.34 4.56 -15.67
CA LYS A 404 28.59 3.75 -14.70
C LYS A 404 27.38 3.04 -15.33
N TYR A 405 26.82 3.59 -16.40
CA TYR A 405 25.67 3.04 -17.12
C TYR A 405 25.83 3.18 -18.64
N PRO A 406 26.54 2.25 -19.30
CA PRO A 406 26.70 2.28 -20.76
C PRO A 406 25.35 1.92 -21.41
N GLY A 407 24.58 2.93 -21.80
CA GLY A 407 23.29 2.76 -22.50
C GLY A 407 22.18 3.74 -22.11
N SER A 408 22.37 4.60 -21.10
CA SER A 408 21.33 5.58 -20.73
C SER A 408 21.31 6.76 -21.72
N ALA A 409 20.30 6.82 -22.59
CA ALA A 409 20.05 7.98 -23.43
C ALA A 409 19.46 9.13 -22.58
N ILE A 410 20.23 10.21 -22.40
CA ILE A 410 19.69 11.49 -21.90
C ILE A 410 19.05 12.17 -23.11
N HIS A 411 17.83 12.71 -22.92
CA HIS A 411 17.02 13.41 -23.93
C HIS A 411 17.86 14.14 -25.00
N GLY A 412 17.76 13.68 -26.24
CA GLY A 412 18.18 14.42 -27.42
C GLY A 412 16.94 14.89 -28.18
N ASP A 413 16.81 16.19 -28.41
CA ASP A 413 15.85 16.71 -29.36
C ASP A 413 16.32 16.31 -30.77
N ILE A 414 15.48 15.60 -31.53
CA ILE A 414 15.77 15.24 -32.91
C ILE A 414 15.44 16.45 -33.79
N VAL A 415 16.46 17.06 -34.39
CA VAL A 415 16.30 18.14 -35.38
C VAL A 415 16.65 17.57 -36.75
N ILE A 416 15.76 17.76 -37.72
CA ILE A 416 15.95 17.27 -39.10
C ILE A 416 16.39 18.45 -39.97
N HIS A 417 17.56 18.32 -40.60
CA HIS A 417 18.09 19.30 -41.55
C HIS A 417 17.88 18.82 -42.99
N GLY A 418 17.49 19.72 -43.89
CA GLY A 418 17.61 19.52 -45.33
C GLY A 418 18.96 20.04 -45.86
N ASP A 419 19.43 19.50 -46.99
CA ASP A 419 20.77 19.73 -47.60
C ASP A 419 21.20 21.19 -47.79
N ASN A 420 20.28 22.15 -47.67
CA ASN A 420 20.57 23.59 -47.81
C ASN A 420 20.69 24.34 -46.47
N GLY A 421 20.74 23.63 -45.34
CA GLY A 421 20.87 24.24 -44.01
C GLY A 421 19.63 25.02 -43.53
N GLN A 422 18.53 25.01 -44.29
CA GLN A 422 17.25 25.55 -43.82
C GLN A 422 16.50 24.50 -43.00
N VAL A 423 16.14 24.86 -41.78
CA VAL A 423 15.16 24.16 -40.94
C VAL A 423 13.81 24.29 -41.63
N ALA A 424 13.46 23.33 -42.47
CA ALA A 424 12.19 23.34 -43.16
C ALA A 424 11.07 23.18 -42.13
N GLY A 425 10.30 24.26 -41.93
CA GLY A 425 9.09 24.25 -41.12
C GLY A 425 8.02 23.39 -41.76
N PHE A 426 8.06 22.08 -41.50
CA PHE A 426 6.96 21.16 -41.79
C PHE A 426 6.40 20.61 -40.48
N THR A 427 5.74 21.47 -39.72
CA THR A 427 4.69 21.03 -38.79
C THR A 427 3.45 20.68 -39.60
N GLY A 428 3.52 19.60 -40.37
CA GLY A 428 2.43 19.07 -41.18
C GLY A 428 2.07 17.67 -40.72
N THR A 429 1.23 17.58 -39.68
CA THR A 429 0.53 16.35 -39.24
C THR A 429 1.39 15.09 -39.05
N LEU A 430 1.98 14.95 -37.86
CA LEU A 430 2.42 13.66 -37.33
C LEU A 430 1.20 12.73 -37.18
N ARG A 431 1.03 11.74 -38.06
CA ARG A 431 0.03 10.69 -37.90
C ARG A 431 0.67 9.46 -37.27
N ARG A 432 0.26 9.18 -36.04
CA ARG A 432 0.67 8.02 -35.25
C ARG A 432 -0.11 6.79 -35.74
N GLN A 433 0.55 5.84 -36.39
CA GLN A 433 -0.06 4.53 -36.68
C GLN A 433 0.51 3.47 -35.73
N GLN A 434 -0.40 2.72 -35.09
CA GLN A 434 -0.10 1.49 -34.36
C GLN A 434 0.16 0.37 -35.37
N ARG A 435 1.20 -0.45 -35.17
CA ARG A 435 1.33 -1.71 -35.90
C ARG A 435 0.22 -2.66 -35.44
N THR A 436 -0.71 -2.99 -36.32
CA THR A 436 -1.57 -4.17 -36.16
C THR A 436 -0.78 -5.44 -36.50
N LEU A 437 -1.14 -6.54 -35.84
CA LEU A 437 -0.53 -7.88 -35.97
C LEU A 437 -0.55 -8.48 -37.40
N SER A 438 -1.19 -7.83 -38.37
CA SER A 438 -1.24 -8.29 -39.77
C SER A 438 0.09 -8.13 -40.52
N TYR A 439 1.04 -7.33 -40.02
CA TYR A 439 2.30 -7.05 -40.73
C TYR A 439 3.34 -8.19 -40.68
N HIS A 440 3.15 -9.21 -39.82
CA HIS A 440 4.05 -10.36 -39.77
C HIS A 440 3.82 -11.39 -40.88
N ARG A 441 2.73 -11.29 -41.67
CA ARG A 441 2.39 -12.28 -42.69
C ARG A 441 2.92 -11.95 -44.10
N GLU A 442 3.48 -10.76 -44.33
CA GLU A 442 3.90 -10.29 -45.68
C GLU A 442 5.42 -10.19 -45.91
N ARG A 443 6.25 -10.62 -44.96
CA ARG A 443 7.68 -10.85 -45.25
C ARG A 443 8.11 -12.21 -44.74
N GLY A 444 7.66 -13.23 -45.46
CA GLY A 444 8.41 -14.48 -45.58
C GLY A 444 9.52 -14.30 -46.62
N ALA A 445 10.75 -14.51 -46.18
CA ALA A 445 11.88 -15.05 -46.93
C ALA A 445 13.00 -15.32 -45.92
#